data_AF-A0A1G8UHJ9-F1
#
_entry.id   AF-A0A1G8UHJ9-F1
#
_cell.length_a   1.000
_cell.length_b   1.000
_cell.length_c   1.000
_cell.angle_alpha   90.00
_cell.angle_beta   90.00
_cell.angle_gamma   90.00
#
_symmetry.space_group_name_H-M   'P 1'
#
loop_
_entity.id
_entity.type
_entity.pdbx_description
1 polymer ?
#
loop_
_entity_poly.entity_id
_entity_poly.type
_entity_poly.pdbx_seq_one_letter_code
_entity_poly.pdbx_strand_id
1 'polypeptide(L)' 'MFKYLVIFFLVVLSLIYIGNNLDLRNNKISKKEYDRRIRFFIVLIFIAIGILVWIKKR' A
#
# COMPACT_ATOMS: atom_id res chain seq x y z
N MET A 1 -13.76 -9.73 13.87
CA MET A 1 -12.39 -9.15 13.81
C MET A 1 -11.93 -8.86 12.38
N PHE A 2 -12.18 -9.74 11.41
CA PHE A 2 -11.76 -9.58 10.01
C PHE A 2 -12.07 -8.20 9.37
N LYS A 3 -13.26 -7.63 9.61
CA LYS A 3 -13.64 -6.29 9.11
C LYS A 3 -12.67 -5.17 9.55
N TYR A 4 -12.18 -5.22 10.79
CA TYR A 4 -11.24 -4.23 11.31
C TYR A 4 -9.84 -4.41 10.71
N LEU A 5 -9.47 -5.65 10.38
CA LEU A 5 -8.21 -5.96 9.72
C LEU A 5 -8.18 -5.44 8.28
N VAL A 6 -9.31 -5.56 7.56
CA VAL A 6 -9.48 -4.94 6.23
C VAL A 6 -9.38 -3.42 6.31
N ILE A 7 -10.07 -2.80 7.27
CA ILE A 7 -10.02 -1.33 7.48
C ILE A 7 -8.60 -0.89 7.80
N PHE A 8 -7.89 -1.61 8.69
CA PHE A 8 -6.50 -1.33 9.03
C PHE A 8 -5.59 -1.39 7.80
N PHE A 9 -5.71 -2.43 6.97
CA PHE A 9 -4.94 -2.56 5.73
C PHE A 9 -5.22 -1.40 4.77
N LEU A 10 -6.49 -1.02 4.59
CA LEU A 10 -6.85 0.11 3.73
C LEU A 10 -6.21 1.41 4.22
N VAL A 11 -6.29 1.70 5.52
CA VAL A 11 -5.70 2.92 6.11
C VAL A 11 -4.18 2.94 5.91
N VAL A 12 -3.49 1.84 6.22
CA VAL A 12 -2.02 1.75 6.08
C VAL A 12 -1.60 1.91 4.62
N LEU A 13 -2.28 1.23 3.69
CA LEU A 13 -1.99 1.34 2.27
C LEU A 13 -2.23 2.76 1.75
N SER A 14 -3.33 3.40 2.15
CA SER A 14 -3.62 4.79 1.80
C SER A 14 -2.55 5.75 2.31
N LEU A 15 -2.09 5.59 3.55
CA LEU A 15 -1.03 6.42 4.12
C LEU A 15 0.29 6.29 3.35
N ILE A 16 0.68 5.06 2.98
CA ILE A 16 1.89 4.82 2.19
C ILE A 16 1.78 5.48 0.81
N TYR A 17 0.63 5.35 0.15
CA TYR A 17 0.39 5.96 -1.15
C TYR A 17 0.46 7.49 -1.08
N ILE A 18 -0.24 8.08 -0.10
CA ILE A 18 -0.26 9.52 0.12
C ILE A 18 1.14 10.04 0.47
N GLY A 19 1.88 9.34 1.34
CA GLY A 19 3.25 9.70 1.71
C GLY A 19 4.18 9.76 0.49
N ASN A 20 4.15 8.73 -0.36
CA ASN A 20 4.95 8.71 -1.59
C ASN A 20 4.56 9.85 -2.56
N ASN A 21 3.26 10.18 -2.65
CA ASN A 21 2.79 11.27 -3.49
C ASN A 21 3.19 12.64 -2.93
N LEU A 22 3.16 12.83 -1.61
CA LEU A 22 3.63 14.04 -0.95
C LEU A 22 5.14 14.21 -1.09
N ASP A 23 5.92 13.13 -0.97
CA ASP A 23 7.36 13.17 -1.21
C ASP A 23 7.69 13.57 -2.66
N LEU A 24 6.91 13.09 -3.63
CA LEU A 24 7.04 13.51 -5.02
C LEU A 24 6.67 15.00 -5.20
N ARG A 25 5.55 15.46 -4.63
CA ARG A 25 5.10 16.86 -4.71
C ARG A 25 6.07 17.83 -4.03
N ASN A 26 6.71 17.40 -2.95
CA ASN A 26 7.69 18.19 -2.22
C ASN A 26 9.10 18.09 -2.81
N ASN A 27 9.27 17.49 -4.01
CA ASN A 27 10.55 17.26 -4.66
C ASN A 27 11.59 16.51 -3.79
N LYS A 28 11.12 15.74 -2.79
CA LYS A 28 12.00 14.92 -1.94
C LYS A 28 12.48 13.66 -2.66
N ILE A 29 11.72 13.18 -3.64
CA ILE A 29 12.05 12.02 -4.48
C ILE A 29 11.87 12.36 -5.95
N SER A 30 12.66 11.71 -6.80
CA SER A 30 12.51 11.84 -8.26
C SER A 30 11.31 11.04 -8.77
N LYS A 31 10.77 11.43 -9.94
CA LYS A 31 9.71 10.66 -10.63
C LYS A 31 10.10 9.20 -10.86
N LYS A 32 11.37 8.92 -11.20
CA LYS A 32 11.90 7.57 -11.39
C LYS A 32 11.91 6.74 -10.10
N GLU A 33 12.13 7.37 -8.95
CA GLU A 33 12.04 6.71 -7.64
C GLU A 33 10.60 6.47 -7.21
N TYR A 34 9.73 7.45 -7.44
CA TYR A 34 8.29 7.29 -7.22
C TYR A 34 7.74 6.09 -8.01
N ASP A 35 8.05 5.98 -9.30
CA ASP A 35 7.60 4.85 -10.14
C ASP A 35 8.15 3.49 -9.68
N ARG A 36 9.35 3.46 -9.07
CA ARG A 36 9.87 2.24 -8.44
C ARG A 36 9.10 1.91 -7.16
N ARG A 37 8.87 2.89 -6.29
CA ARG A 37 8.13 2.73 -5.03
C ARG A 37 6.69 2.32 -5.27
N ILE A 38 6.02 2.90 -6.26
CA ILE A 38 4.65 2.51 -6.65
C ILE A 38 4.60 1.08 -7.17
N ARG A 39 5.58 0.63 -7.96
CA ARG A 39 5.65 -0.78 -8.38
C ARG A 39 5.76 -1.74 -7.18
N PHE A 40 6.63 -1.43 -6.21
CA PHE A 40 6.71 -2.22 -4.97
C PHE A 40 5.42 -2.16 -4.16
N PHE A 41 4.78 -1.00 -4.09
CA PHE A 41 3.51 -0.82 -3.39
C PHE A 41 2.39 -1.67 -4.00
N ILE A 42 2.31 -1.76 -5.33
CA ILE A 42 1.35 -2.62 -6.02
C ILE A 42 1.58 -4.11 -5.66
N VAL A 43 2.82 -4.56 -5.62
CA VAL A 43 3.15 -5.94 -5.19
C VAL A 43 2.69 -6.18 -3.75
N LEU A 44 2.91 -5.21 -2.86
CA LEU A 44 2.46 -5.24 -1.47
C LEU A 44 0.92 -5.38 -1.35
N ILE A 45 0.16 -4.70 -2.20
CA ILE A 45 -1.30 -4.84 -2.27
C ILE A 45 -1.69 -6.28 -2.63
N PHE A 46 -1.06 -6.87 -3.64
CA PHE A 46 -1.37 -8.26 -4.03
C PHE A 46 -1.07 -9.25 -2.91
N ILE A 47 0.05 -9.09 -2.20
CA ILE A 47 0.40 -9.93 -1.05
C ILE A 47 -0.65 -9.76 0.07
N ALA A 48 -1.03 -8.53 0.38
CA ALA A 48 -2.03 -8.24 1.40
C ALA A 48 -3.39 -8.87 1.07
N ILE A 49 -3.83 -8.78 -0.19
CA ILE A 49 -5.06 -9.42 -0.67
C ILE A 49 -4.95 -10.94 -0.54
N GLY A 50 -3.83 -11.54 -0.94
CA GLY A 50 -3.61 -12.98 -0.82
C GLY A 50 -3.72 -13.47 0.63
N ILE A 51 -3.12 -12.75 1.56
CA ILE A 51 -3.21 -13.03 3.01
C ILE A 51 -4.66 -12.87 3.49
N LEU A 52 -5.36 -11.79 3.11
CA LEU A 52 -6.75 -11.56 3.48
C LEU A 52 -7.68 -12.67 3.00
N VAL A 53 -7.52 -13.11 1.74
CA VAL A 53 -8.30 -14.21 1.16
C VAL A 53 -8.00 -15.53 1.87
N TRP A 54 -6.73 -15.81 2.14
CA TRP A 54 -6.32 -17.03 2.85
C TRP A 54 -6.88 -17.08 4.27
N ILE A 55 -6.79 -15.98 5.03
CA ILE A 55 -7.37 -15.87 6.37
C ILE A 55 -8.89 -16.04 6.33
N LYS A 56 -9.59 -15.46 5.35
CA LYS A 56 -11.04 -15.59 5.23
C LYS A 56 -11.49 -17.02 4.91
N LYS A 57 -10.66 -17.79 4.21
CA LYS A 57 -10.95 -19.18 3.81
C LYS A 57 -10.75 -20.16 4.96
N ARG A 58 -9.96 -19.78 5.97
CA ARG A 58 -9.67 -20.58 7.18
C ARG A 58 -10.68 -20.29 8.28
#